data_AF-A0A8K0UUI6-F1
#
_entry.id   AF-A0A8K0UUI6-F1
#
_cell.length_a   1.000
_cell.length_b   1.000
_cell.length_c   1.000
_cell.angle_alpha   90.00
_cell.angle_beta   90.00
_cell.angle_gamma   90.00
#
_symmetry.space_group_name_H-M   'P 1'
#
loop_
_entity.id
_entity.type
_entity.pdbx_description
1 polymer ?
#
loop_
_entity_poly.entity_id
_entity_poly.type
_entity_poly.pdbx_seq_one_letter_code
_entity_poly.pdbx_strand_id
1 'polypeptide(L)'
;MVSAYLADALRDPTGELQELYTQSPFDNFPAEVAKHFSRVFERDEAFKQIPPLNLQNPPGKHDPRSLVRFRAMVQDPSSSSEMYLARTKSGKLSGWGIEVDDGDHHDVEVENLRECTVLWAISVPGESEWVSKALDVSEAAIYDTQVGQNLKATDIVTFVGILTNELMSLESEDESLVVPTLHVLFLAAPKHCSIPALYPSSTSQVRQQLIDWIAEEALGGDLNAAEWTLLLCLSKVQKRTPPLLQPSMTLSHFPLPPSASEGSPSTSSAPIMQKVLSILLPLVRTLPLSIDLLNRVAFEPESVNEDIHSGALQLPQGSVLLVTEHGVQEGKLVERGIMNVRALQDVMVSQHLAYSFPFSRFTFPTDITCIVTTEGSKSAFFKTDITVPLTITTTTNDTPNLYKPKHAIRLPSDSQLAAFRNLILGARTAKVEVTDTISTYIQQDFVSDRQRDKSITSEDLIRRMTIARLYALSCHSAELTADIWERAKALDEKRKTSLAQV
;
A
#
# COMPACT_ATOMS: atom_id res chain seq x y z
N MET A 1 21.16 -5.51 -33.42
CA MET A 1 21.34 -4.13 -32.92
C MET A 1 20.72 -3.93 -31.55
N VAL A 2 19.42 -4.18 -31.31
CA VAL A 2 18.80 -4.01 -29.96
C VAL A 2 19.51 -4.79 -28.85
N SER A 3 20.06 -5.98 -29.13
CA SER A 3 20.79 -6.77 -28.12
C SER A 3 22.15 -6.20 -27.72
N ALA A 4 22.78 -5.36 -28.55
CA ALA A 4 24.07 -4.74 -28.22
C ALA A 4 23.84 -3.59 -27.22
N TYR A 5 22.94 -2.66 -27.56
CA TYR A 5 22.51 -1.57 -26.67
C TYR A 5 22.01 -2.05 -25.31
N LEU A 6 21.30 -3.20 -25.26
CA LEU A 6 20.88 -3.78 -23.99
C LEU A 6 22.06 -4.19 -23.10
N ALA A 7 23.04 -4.89 -23.67
CA ALA A 7 24.20 -5.36 -22.93
C ALA A 7 25.11 -4.20 -22.50
N ASP A 8 25.26 -3.20 -23.36
CA ASP A 8 26.07 -2.00 -23.08
C ASP A 8 25.38 -1.13 -22.02
N ALA A 9 24.06 -0.88 -22.11
CA ALA A 9 23.30 -0.15 -21.09
C ALA A 9 23.29 -0.83 -19.71
N LEU A 10 23.30 -2.17 -19.65
CA LEU A 10 23.37 -2.91 -18.38
C LEU A 10 24.78 -2.91 -17.78
N ARG A 11 25.83 -3.00 -18.61
CA ARG A 11 27.22 -3.08 -18.16
C ARG A 11 27.80 -1.71 -17.81
N ASP A 12 27.51 -0.72 -18.63
CA ASP A 12 28.01 0.65 -18.52
C ASP A 12 26.95 1.67 -18.97
N PRO A 13 25.94 1.94 -18.11
CA PRO A 13 24.90 2.91 -18.41
C PRO A 13 25.47 4.34 -18.58
N THR A 14 26.65 4.62 -18.04
CA THR A 14 27.30 5.93 -18.16
C THR A 14 27.91 6.11 -19.55
N GLY A 15 28.63 5.10 -20.05
CA GLY A 15 29.15 5.08 -21.41
C GLY A 15 28.03 5.20 -22.45
N GLU A 16 26.92 4.48 -22.25
CA GLU A 16 25.73 4.58 -23.12
C GLU A 16 25.14 6.00 -23.13
N LEU A 17 25.04 6.66 -21.97
CA LEU A 17 24.61 8.06 -21.89
C LEU A 17 25.54 9.00 -22.66
N GLN A 18 26.86 8.82 -22.52
CA GLN A 18 27.85 9.64 -23.21
C GLN A 18 27.78 9.42 -24.73
N GLU A 19 27.61 8.19 -25.19
CA GLU A 19 27.44 7.88 -26.62
C GLU A 19 26.15 8.52 -27.16
N LEU A 20 25.02 8.37 -26.46
CA LEU A 20 23.75 8.98 -26.84
C LEU A 20 23.86 10.51 -26.93
N TYR A 21 24.61 11.14 -26.01
CA TYR A 21 24.84 12.58 -25.99
C TYR A 21 25.56 13.08 -27.24
N THR A 22 26.55 12.33 -27.75
CA THR A 22 27.26 12.73 -28.98
C THR A 22 26.37 12.74 -30.23
N GLN A 23 25.24 12.03 -30.19
CA GLN A 23 24.34 11.83 -31.32
C GLN A 23 23.06 12.67 -31.22
N SER A 24 22.80 13.31 -30.07
CA SER A 24 21.51 13.92 -29.74
C SER A 24 21.59 15.44 -29.60
N PRO A 25 20.49 16.16 -29.90
CA PRO A 25 20.41 17.61 -29.65
C PRO A 25 20.38 17.91 -28.14
N PHE A 26 21.12 18.95 -27.73
CA PHE A 26 21.33 19.29 -26.32
C PHE A 26 20.06 19.69 -25.57
N ASP A 27 19.21 20.54 -26.18
CA ASP A 27 18.11 21.22 -25.48
C ASP A 27 17.01 20.28 -24.98
N ASN A 28 16.93 19.06 -25.49
CA ASN A 28 15.92 18.07 -25.10
C ASN A 28 16.55 16.73 -24.68
N PHE A 29 17.81 16.74 -24.25
CA PHE A 29 18.55 15.52 -23.95
C PHE A 29 17.89 14.63 -22.89
N PRO A 30 17.33 15.12 -21.77
CA PRO A 30 16.64 14.27 -20.79
C PRO A 30 15.46 13.47 -21.39
N ALA A 31 14.71 14.06 -22.32
CA ALA A 31 13.61 13.37 -22.98
C ALA A 31 14.11 12.29 -23.95
N GLU A 32 15.21 12.54 -24.67
CA GLU A 32 15.83 11.53 -25.52
C GLU A 32 16.47 10.40 -24.69
N VAL A 33 17.06 10.69 -23.53
CA VAL A 33 17.52 9.67 -22.57
C VAL A 33 16.37 8.76 -22.17
N ALA A 34 15.27 9.36 -21.69
CA ALA A 34 14.13 8.59 -21.24
C ALA A 34 13.51 7.73 -22.35
N LYS A 35 13.39 8.29 -23.57
CA LYS A 35 12.93 7.58 -24.77
C LYS A 35 13.87 6.47 -25.22
N HIS A 36 15.19 6.70 -25.15
CA HIS A 36 16.19 5.70 -25.52
C HIS A 36 16.17 4.51 -24.56
N PHE A 37 16.34 4.76 -23.26
CA PHE A 37 16.40 3.70 -22.26
C PHE A 37 15.06 2.97 -22.13
N SER A 38 13.92 3.66 -22.19
CA SER A 38 12.62 2.97 -22.23
C SER A 38 12.46 2.04 -23.42
N ARG A 39 13.00 2.41 -24.59
CA ARG A 39 13.00 1.56 -25.78
C ARG A 39 13.94 0.37 -25.66
N VAL A 40 15.12 0.56 -25.07
CA VAL A 40 16.09 -0.53 -24.81
C VAL A 40 15.46 -1.59 -23.91
N PHE A 41 14.71 -1.16 -22.89
CA PHE A 41 14.07 -2.04 -21.92
C PHE A 41 12.57 -2.28 -22.18
N GLU A 42 12.07 -1.99 -23.39
CA GLU A 42 10.64 -2.06 -23.72
C GLU A 42 10.06 -3.46 -23.51
N ARG A 43 10.87 -4.50 -23.76
CA ARG A 43 10.49 -5.90 -23.60
C ARG A 43 10.66 -6.36 -22.15
N ASP A 44 9.68 -7.11 -21.64
CA ASP A 44 9.70 -7.58 -20.24
C ASP A 44 10.96 -8.40 -19.89
N GLU A 45 11.44 -9.26 -20.80
CA GLU A 45 12.68 -10.03 -20.59
C GLU A 45 13.93 -9.13 -20.48
N ALA A 46 13.94 -7.99 -21.17
CA ALA A 46 15.01 -7.00 -21.03
C ALA A 46 14.86 -6.22 -19.73
N PHE A 47 13.65 -5.77 -19.40
CA PHE A 47 13.35 -5.04 -18.17
C PHE A 47 13.70 -5.84 -16.90
N LYS A 48 13.42 -7.15 -16.89
CA LYS A 48 13.74 -8.06 -15.78
C LYS A 48 15.24 -8.25 -15.55
N GLN A 49 16.08 -7.98 -16.55
CA GLN A 49 17.54 -8.04 -16.39
C GLN A 49 18.07 -6.87 -15.56
N ILE A 50 17.30 -5.78 -15.41
CA ILE A 50 17.70 -4.67 -14.53
C ILE A 50 17.60 -5.14 -13.06
N PRO A 51 18.72 -5.11 -12.31
CA PRO A 51 18.74 -5.47 -10.90
C PRO A 51 17.74 -4.65 -10.07
N PRO A 52 16.90 -5.30 -9.24
CA PRO A 52 15.97 -4.57 -8.39
C PRO A 52 16.69 -4.00 -7.16
N LEU A 53 16.44 -2.73 -6.86
CA LEU A 53 16.78 -2.07 -5.61
C LEU A 53 15.61 -2.24 -4.63
N ASN A 54 15.82 -2.92 -3.51
CA ASN A 54 14.79 -3.17 -2.50
C ASN A 54 15.40 -3.60 -1.14
N LEU A 55 14.56 -3.98 -0.17
CA LEU A 55 15.03 -4.41 1.15
C LEU A 55 15.93 -5.67 1.13
N GLN A 56 15.78 -6.55 0.13
CA GLN A 56 16.63 -7.74 -0.02
C GLN A 56 17.93 -7.43 -0.77
N ASN A 57 17.89 -6.45 -1.68
CA ASN A 57 19.00 -5.95 -2.46
C ASN A 57 19.22 -4.45 -2.18
N PRO A 58 19.70 -4.10 -0.97
CA PRO A 58 19.90 -2.70 -0.58
C PRO A 58 21.01 -2.03 -1.41
N PRO A 59 21.09 -0.69 -1.40
CA PRO A 59 22.07 0.07 -2.20
C PRO A 59 23.49 -0.48 -2.15
N GLY A 60 24.00 -0.82 -0.96
CA GLY A 60 25.37 -1.33 -0.78
C GLY A 60 25.65 -2.73 -1.38
N LYS A 61 24.65 -3.43 -1.94
CA LYS A 61 24.87 -4.68 -2.70
C LYS A 61 25.13 -4.46 -4.19
N HIS A 62 24.94 -3.25 -4.69
CA HIS A 62 25.10 -2.92 -6.09
C HIS A 62 26.43 -2.20 -6.31
N ASP A 63 27.03 -2.42 -7.47
CA ASP A 63 28.26 -1.71 -7.84
C ASP A 63 27.97 -0.21 -8.04
N PRO A 64 28.92 0.69 -7.74
CA PRO A 64 28.76 2.12 -8.01
C PRO A 64 28.40 2.38 -9.47
N ARG A 65 27.45 3.30 -9.70
CA ARG A 65 26.93 3.66 -11.03
C ARG A 65 26.30 2.51 -11.82
N SER A 66 25.91 1.43 -11.15
CA SER A 66 25.12 0.37 -11.79
C SER A 66 23.71 0.84 -12.12
N LEU A 67 23.15 0.27 -13.19
CA LEU A 67 21.75 0.46 -13.57
C LEU A 67 20.86 -0.37 -12.63
N VAL A 68 19.88 0.24 -12.00
CA VAL A 68 18.93 -0.44 -11.10
C VAL A 68 17.49 -0.02 -11.37
N ARG A 69 16.54 -0.87 -10.98
CA ARG A 69 15.11 -0.54 -10.93
C ARG A 69 14.63 -0.51 -9.49
N PHE A 70 14.05 0.60 -9.07
CA PHE A 70 13.54 0.81 -7.72
C PHE A 70 12.03 0.99 -7.76
N ARG A 71 11.30 -0.03 -7.31
CA ARG A 71 9.86 0.10 -7.07
C ARG A 71 9.65 0.76 -5.72
N ALA A 72 9.16 1.98 -5.73
CA ALA A 72 9.12 2.84 -4.57
C ALA A 72 7.81 3.61 -4.46
N MET A 73 7.50 4.02 -3.24
CA MET A 73 6.45 4.99 -2.96
C MET A 73 7.09 6.37 -2.86
N VAL A 74 6.53 7.35 -3.55
CA VAL A 74 6.89 8.76 -3.38
C VAL A 74 6.43 9.19 -1.99
N GLN A 75 7.38 9.51 -1.10
CA GLN A 75 7.08 10.01 0.23
C GLN A 75 6.91 11.52 0.21
N ASP A 76 7.83 12.21 -0.46
CA ASP A 76 7.82 13.67 -0.56
C ASP A 76 8.06 14.10 -2.02
N PRO A 77 7.02 14.62 -2.70
CA PRO A 77 7.16 15.21 -4.03
C PRO A 77 7.50 16.72 -4.00
N SER A 78 7.64 17.31 -2.81
CA SER A 78 7.78 18.76 -2.61
C SER A 78 9.23 19.24 -2.44
N SER A 79 10.21 18.36 -2.64
CA SER A 79 11.62 18.75 -2.68
C SER A 79 11.81 19.85 -3.74
N SER A 80 12.58 20.87 -3.40
CA SER A 80 12.85 22.00 -4.28
C SER A 80 13.49 21.52 -5.59
N SER A 81 13.18 22.20 -6.70
CA SER A 81 13.91 21.97 -7.95
C SER A 81 15.37 22.32 -7.72
N GLU A 82 16.25 21.39 -8.04
CA GLU A 82 17.69 21.61 -7.98
C GLU A 82 18.22 22.02 -9.36
N MET A 83 19.39 22.64 -9.37
CA MET A 83 20.11 22.99 -10.58
C MET A 83 21.30 22.06 -10.75
N TYR A 84 21.44 21.49 -11.94
CA TYR A 84 22.61 20.69 -12.30
C TYR A 84 23.29 21.24 -13.54
N LEU A 85 24.58 20.99 -13.65
CA LEU A 85 25.35 21.29 -14.84
C LEU A 85 25.11 20.19 -15.88
N ALA A 86 24.48 20.52 -17.01
CA ALA A 86 24.18 19.54 -18.06
C ALA A 86 25.37 19.30 -19.01
N ARG A 87 26.26 20.29 -19.14
CA ARG A 87 27.44 20.21 -20.00
C ARG A 87 28.57 21.05 -19.43
N THR A 88 29.79 20.55 -19.52
CA THR A 88 30.97 21.33 -19.15
C THR A 88 31.45 22.26 -20.27
N LYS A 89 32.38 23.17 -19.96
CA LYS A 89 32.99 24.07 -20.94
C LYS A 89 33.69 23.35 -22.09
N SER A 90 34.33 22.21 -21.79
CA SER A 90 34.95 21.35 -22.80
C SER A 90 33.92 20.65 -23.70
N GLY A 91 32.65 20.80 -23.36
CA GLY A 91 31.54 20.33 -24.14
C GLY A 91 31.10 18.91 -23.83
N LYS A 92 31.61 18.32 -22.75
CA LYS A 92 31.29 16.96 -22.30
C LYS A 92 29.97 16.94 -21.52
N LEU A 93 29.28 15.80 -21.57
CA LEU A 93 28.08 15.55 -20.78
C LEU A 93 28.41 15.65 -19.28
N SER A 94 27.54 16.34 -18.55
CA SER A 94 27.52 16.42 -17.09
C SER A 94 26.08 16.14 -16.60
N GLY A 95 25.92 15.83 -15.32
CA GLY A 95 24.63 15.39 -14.74
C GLY A 95 24.54 13.87 -14.61
N TRP A 96 23.41 13.36 -14.11
CA TRP A 96 23.23 11.94 -13.72
C TRP A 96 24.39 11.39 -12.85
N GLY A 97 24.87 12.22 -11.93
CA GLY A 97 25.97 11.92 -11.01
C GLY A 97 27.33 11.70 -11.67
N ILE A 98 27.50 12.11 -12.93
CA ILE A 98 28.79 12.03 -13.63
C ILE A 98 29.72 13.10 -13.05
N GLU A 99 30.75 12.66 -12.35
CA GLU A 99 31.83 13.54 -11.91
C GLU A 99 32.65 13.99 -13.13
N VAL A 100 32.84 15.30 -13.28
CA VAL A 100 33.68 15.85 -14.34
C VAL A 100 34.87 16.59 -13.72
N ASP A 101 36.06 16.07 -13.96
CA ASP A 101 37.33 16.66 -13.55
C ASP A 101 37.75 17.75 -14.55
N ASP A 102 37.00 18.86 -14.56
CA ASP A 102 37.31 20.03 -15.40
C ASP A 102 37.95 21.14 -14.54
N GLY A 103 39.01 20.81 -13.77
CA GLY A 103 40.12 21.69 -13.34
C GLY A 103 39.89 23.01 -12.58
N ASP A 104 38.70 23.61 -12.61
CA ASP A 104 38.35 24.88 -11.98
C ASP A 104 36.83 24.91 -11.71
N HIS A 105 36.43 24.66 -10.46
CA HIS A 105 35.03 24.76 -10.01
C HIS A 105 34.45 26.19 -10.08
N HIS A 106 35.25 27.19 -10.43
CA HIS A 106 34.88 28.60 -10.41
C HIS A 106 34.30 29.15 -11.72
N ASP A 107 34.19 28.30 -12.75
CA ASP A 107 33.98 28.75 -14.11
C ASP A 107 32.81 27.98 -14.76
N VAL A 108 31.64 28.02 -14.10
CA VAL A 108 30.40 27.39 -14.59
C VAL A 108 29.66 28.34 -15.53
N GLU A 109 29.37 27.91 -16.75
CA GLU A 109 28.53 28.66 -17.70
C GLU A 109 27.05 28.51 -17.33
N VAL A 110 26.42 29.62 -16.93
CA VAL A 110 25.01 29.65 -16.51
C VAL A 110 24.06 29.08 -17.58
N GLU A 111 24.40 29.25 -18.87
CA GLU A 111 23.62 28.73 -20.00
C GLU A 111 23.57 27.20 -20.06
N ASN A 112 24.51 26.50 -19.41
CA ASN A 112 24.59 25.05 -19.34
C ASN A 112 23.92 24.47 -18.09
N LEU A 113 23.44 25.32 -17.18
CA LEU A 113 22.65 24.87 -16.05
C LEU A 113 21.24 24.48 -16.50
N ARG A 114 20.70 23.44 -15.89
CA ARG A 114 19.34 22.94 -16.12
C ARG A 114 18.70 22.62 -14.77
N GLU A 115 17.38 22.73 -14.72
CA GLU A 115 16.59 22.33 -13.56
C GLU A 115 16.37 20.81 -13.58
N CYS A 116 16.41 20.19 -12.41
CA CYS A 116 15.94 18.84 -12.17
C CYS A 116 14.93 18.81 -11.02
N THR A 117 14.04 17.83 -11.06
CA THR A 117 13.11 17.55 -9.96
C THR A 117 13.72 16.51 -9.05
N VAL A 118 13.82 16.85 -7.76
CA VAL A 118 14.20 15.92 -6.70
C VAL A 118 12.94 15.45 -6.01
N LEU A 119 12.95 14.21 -5.52
CA LEU A 119 11.87 13.66 -4.72
C LEU A 119 12.45 12.66 -3.73
N TRP A 120 11.78 12.50 -2.59
CA TRP A 120 12.11 11.45 -1.64
C TRP A 120 11.23 10.22 -1.89
N ALA A 121 11.88 9.11 -2.24
CA ALA A 121 11.23 7.84 -2.51
C ALA A 121 11.68 6.77 -1.52
N ILE A 122 10.72 5.99 -1.00
CA ILE A 122 10.98 4.93 -0.03
C ILE A 122 10.50 3.59 -0.55
N SER A 123 11.05 2.50 0.02
CA SER A 123 10.49 1.16 -0.21
C SER A 123 9.00 1.15 0.16
N VAL A 124 8.18 0.49 -0.64
CA VAL A 124 6.72 0.57 -0.51
C VAL A 124 6.25 0.04 0.86
N PRO A 125 5.67 0.90 1.71
CA PRO A 125 5.27 0.48 3.05
C PRO A 125 4.22 -0.63 3.01
N GLY A 126 4.51 -1.73 3.71
CA GLY A 126 3.59 -2.87 3.82
C GLY A 126 3.49 -3.74 2.57
N GLU A 127 4.39 -3.59 1.58
CA GLU A 127 4.41 -4.47 0.41
C GLU A 127 4.73 -5.92 0.79
N SER A 128 3.89 -6.84 0.33
CA SER A 128 4.04 -8.27 0.57
C SER A 128 5.12 -8.90 -0.31
N GLU A 129 5.89 -9.86 0.24
CA GLU A 129 7.04 -10.50 -0.43
C GLU A 129 6.73 -11.11 -1.81
N TRP A 130 5.49 -11.56 -2.03
CA TRP A 130 5.09 -12.20 -3.28
C TRP A 130 4.81 -11.19 -4.41
N VAL A 131 4.62 -9.90 -4.08
CA VAL A 131 4.27 -8.85 -5.04
C VAL A 131 5.40 -8.62 -6.03
N SER A 132 6.65 -8.50 -5.56
CA SER A 132 7.80 -8.29 -6.45
C SER A 132 7.90 -9.41 -7.49
N LYS A 133 7.72 -10.68 -7.06
CA LYS A 133 7.71 -11.84 -7.96
C LYS A 133 6.54 -11.82 -8.95
N ALA A 134 5.35 -11.40 -8.50
CA ALA A 134 4.17 -11.34 -9.37
C ALA A 134 4.27 -10.22 -10.41
N LEU A 135 4.86 -9.08 -10.04
CA LEU A 135 5.10 -7.97 -10.96
C LEU A 135 6.18 -8.29 -11.99
N ASP A 136 7.18 -9.08 -11.62
CA ASP A 136 8.18 -9.62 -12.58
C ASP A 136 7.55 -10.56 -13.63
N VAL A 137 6.30 -10.99 -13.47
CA VAL A 137 5.58 -11.84 -14.44
C VAL A 137 4.57 -11.02 -15.27
N SER A 138 4.24 -9.79 -14.86
CA SER A 138 3.18 -8.99 -15.48
C SER A 138 3.69 -8.21 -16.71
N GLU A 139 3.12 -8.51 -17.87
CA GLU A 139 3.38 -7.84 -19.15
C GLU A 139 2.61 -6.51 -19.22
N ALA A 140 3.23 -5.38 -18.86
CA ALA A 140 2.92 -4.01 -19.34
C ALA A 140 3.46 -2.93 -18.39
N ALA A 141 4.65 -2.41 -18.66
CA ALA A 141 5.05 -1.09 -18.20
C ALA A 141 4.66 -0.04 -19.26
N ILE A 142 3.99 1.04 -18.86
CA ILE A 142 3.96 2.25 -19.69
C ILE A 142 5.22 3.05 -19.35
N TYR A 143 5.92 3.44 -20.40
CA TYR A 143 7.06 4.34 -20.33
C TYR A 143 6.57 5.74 -20.69
N ASP A 144 6.60 6.66 -19.74
CA ASP A 144 6.19 8.04 -19.98
C ASP A 144 7.26 8.99 -19.43
N THR A 145 7.76 9.84 -20.33
CA THR A 145 8.79 10.84 -20.09
C THR A 145 8.26 12.09 -19.35
N GLN A 146 6.94 12.25 -19.24
CA GLN A 146 6.29 13.41 -18.57
C GLN A 146 5.69 13.08 -17.19
N VAL A 147 5.65 11.80 -16.78
CA VAL A 147 5.03 11.38 -15.50
C VAL A 147 5.75 11.94 -14.27
N GLY A 148 7.06 12.19 -14.36
CA GLY A 148 7.85 12.71 -13.24
C GLY A 148 7.37 14.05 -12.70
N GLN A 149 6.74 14.89 -13.55
CA GLN A 149 6.30 16.24 -13.17
C GLN A 149 4.99 16.27 -12.38
N ASN A 150 4.27 15.14 -12.27
CA ASN A 150 2.94 15.08 -11.62
C ASN A 150 2.82 14.02 -10.53
N LEU A 151 3.95 13.49 -10.05
CA LEU A 151 3.95 12.51 -8.98
C LEU A 151 3.43 13.12 -7.68
N LYS A 152 2.52 12.41 -7.02
CA LYS A 152 1.93 12.81 -5.75
C LYS A 152 2.49 11.97 -4.61
N ALA A 153 2.40 12.50 -3.40
CA ALA A 153 2.69 11.72 -2.22
C ALA A 153 1.84 10.44 -2.19
N THR A 154 2.45 9.33 -1.79
CA THR A 154 1.89 7.96 -1.79
C THR A 154 1.74 7.27 -3.15
N ASP A 155 2.09 7.93 -4.26
CA ASP A 155 2.13 7.26 -5.57
C ASP A 155 3.23 6.20 -5.59
N ILE A 156 2.91 5.04 -6.16
CA ILE A 156 3.87 3.96 -6.35
C ILE A 156 4.35 3.96 -7.81
N VAL A 157 5.66 4.01 -7.99
CA VAL A 157 6.31 4.07 -9.31
C VAL A 157 7.52 3.15 -9.32
N THR A 158 7.88 2.61 -10.50
CA THR A 158 9.17 1.96 -10.69
C THR A 158 10.12 2.93 -11.37
N PHE A 159 11.09 3.41 -10.62
CA PHE A 159 12.17 4.28 -11.10
C PHE A 159 13.27 3.41 -11.70
N VAL A 160 13.71 3.71 -12.93
CA VAL A 160 14.90 3.07 -13.51
C VAL A 160 15.98 4.13 -13.66
N GLY A 161 17.14 3.87 -13.07
CA GLY A 161 18.18 4.88 -12.97
C GLY A 161 19.55 4.34 -12.60
N ILE A 162 20.51 5.25 -12.55
CA ILE A 162 21.90 4.98 -12.18
C ILE A 162 22.07 5.25 -10.69
N LEU A 163 22.52 4.25 -9.94
CA LEU A 163 22.71 4.36 -8.49
C LEU A 163 24.06 5.00 -8.16
N THR A 164 24.02 6.07 -7.37
CA THR A 164 25.18 6.81 -6.84
C THR A 164 25.03 6.99 -5.34
N ASN A 165 26.05 7.55 -4.70
CA ASN A 165 26.00 7.97 -3.30
C ASN A 165 26.44 9.43 -3.26
N GLU A 166 25.58 10.31 -2.76
CA GLU A 166 25.82 11.74 -2.72
C GLU A 166 25.76 12.26 -1.29
N LEU A 167 26.42 13.39 -1.04
CA LEU A 167 26.35 14.07 0.25
C LEU A 167 25.05 14.85 0.31
N MET A 168 24.16 14.46 1.23
CA MET A 168 23.02 15.28 1.59
C MET A 168 23.52 16.42 2.48
N SER A 169 23.51 17.63 1.94
CA SER A 169 23.76 18.84 2.72
C SER A 169 22.50 19.17 3.52
N LEU A 170 22.40 18.67 4.75
CA LEU A 170 21.43 19.19 5.70
C LEU A 170 21.90 20.59 6.12
N GLU A 171 21.01 21.58 6.15
CA GLU A 171 21.35 22.94 6.59
C GLU A 171 21.79 23.02 8.06
N SER A 172 21.71 21.91 8.81
CA SER A 172 22.30 21.77 10.14
C SER A 172 23.78 21.39 10.04
N GLU A 173 24.65 22.28 10.51
CA GLU A 173 26.11 22.33 10.34
C GLU A 173 26.98 21.12 10.79
N ASP A 174 26.45 19.99 11.27
CA ASP A 174 27.28 19.00 11.98
C ASP A 174 27.44 17.59 11.39
N GLU A 175 26.64 17.11 10.42
CA GLU A 175 26.90 15.79 9.78
C GLU A 175 26.51 15.77 8.29
N SER A 176 27.50 15.75 7.40
CA SER A 176 27.27 15.41 5.99
C SER A 176 26.97 13.91 5.88
N LEU A 177 25.71 13.58 5.62
CA LEU A 177 25.27 12.20 5.47
C LEU A 177 25.40 11.78 4.01
N VAL A 178 26.09 10.68 3.76
CA VAL A 178 26.11 10.05 2.44
C VAL A 178 24.80 9.29 2.26
N VAL A 179 23.99 9.73 1.31
CA VAL A 179 22.71 9.10 0.97
C VAL A 179 22.79 8.43 -0.41
N PRO A 180 22.19 7.25 -0.58
CA PRO A 180 22.05 6.65 -1.90
C PRO A 180 21.14 7.51 -2.78
N THR A 181 21.65 7.97 -3.91
CA THR A 181 20.91 8.76 -4.90
C THR A 181 20.66 7.91 -6.15
N LEU A 182 19.44 7.99 -6.70
CA LEU A 182 19.10 7.33 -7.96
C LEU A 182 18.86 8.39 -9.04
N HIS A 183 19.78 8.50 -10.00
CA HIS A 183 19.57 9.38 -11.14
C HIS A 183 18.67 8.70 -12.17
N VAL A 184 17.41 9.13 -12.21
CA VAL A 184 16.37 8.51 -13.02
C VAL A 184 16.64 8.73 -14.51
N LEU A 185 16.61 7.64 -15.25
CA LEU A 185 16.67 7.62 -16.72
C LEU A 185 15.26 7.61 -17.31
N PHE A 186 14.37 6.78 -16.76
CA PHE A 186 12.96 6.75 -17.12
C PHE A 186 12.10 6.17 -15.99
N LEU A 187 10.80 6.44 -16.07
CA LEU A 187 9.81 5.87 -15.17
C LEU A 187 9.08 4.72 -15.87
N ALA A 188 8.98 3.59 -15.18
CA ALA A 188 8.05 2.52 -15.52
C ALA A 188 6.84 2.67 -14.59
N ALA A 189 5.77 3.28 -15.10
CA ALA A 189 4.53 3.40 -14.36
C ALA A 189 3.71 2.12 -14.56
N PRO A 190 3.42 1.35 -13.48
CA PRO A 190 2.38 0.35 -13.57
C PRO A 190 1.02 1.06 -13.74
N LYS A 191 0.15 0.55 -14.62
CA LYS A 191 -1.26 0.98 -14.69
C LYS A 191 -1.96 0.58 -13.40
N HIS A 192 -1.79 1.38 -12.35
CA HIS A 192 -2.21 1.09 -10.99
C HIS A 192 -1.54 -0.16 -10.41
N CYS A 193 -1.64 -0.33 -9.09
CA CYS A 193 -1.14 -1.47 -8.31
C CYS A 193 -1.89 -2.78 -8.65
N SER A 194 -2.15 -3.04 -9.93
CA SER A 194 -3.06 -4.07 -10.42
C SER A 194 -2.22 -5.17 -11.03
N ILE A 195 -1.85 -6.14 -10.20
CA ILE A 195 -1.48 -7.46 -10.72
C ILE A 195 -2.70 -7.93 -11.53
N PRO A 196 -2.56 -8.22 -12.84
CA PRO A 196 -3.70 -8.58 -13.68
C PRO A 196 -4.42 -9.77 -13.09
N ALA A 197 -5.72 -9.62 -12.85
CA ALA A 197 -6.56 -10.66 -12.30
C ALA A 197 -7.83 -10.79 -13.14
N LEU A 198 -8.23 -12.03 -13.41
CA LEU A 198 -9.43 -12.33 -14.18
C LEU A 198 -10.68 -12.02 -13.34
N TYR A 199 -11.61 -11.28 -13.93
CA TYR A 199 -12.93 -11.02 -13.36
C TYR A 199 -13.96 -10.87 -14.50
N PRO A 200 -15.17 -11.46 -14.41
CA PRO A 200 -15.64 -12.41 -13.40
C PRO A 200 -15.09 -13.83 -13.61
N SER A 201 -15.12 -14.69 -12.58
CA SER A 201 -14.73 -16.10 -12.69
C SER A 201 -15.60 -17.01 -11.81
N SER A 202 -15.78 -18.28 -12.21
CA SER A 202 -16.55 -19.26 -11.43
C SER A 202 -15.77 -19.68 -10.18
N THR A 203 -16.06 -19.05 -9.04
CA THR A 203 -15.20 -19.10 -7.85
C THR A 203 -15.91 -19.49 -6.56
N SER A 204 -17.15 -19.98 -6.60
CA SER A 204 -17.91 -20.29 -5.37
C SER A 204 -17.16 -21.23 -4.42
N GLN A 205 -16.54 -22.28 -4.96
CA GLN A 205 -15.72 -23.22 -4.18
C GLN A 205 -14.42 -22.57 -3.67
N VAL A 206 -13.76 -21.76 -4.50
CA VAL A 206 -12.51 -21.06 -4.14
C VAL A 206 -12.76 -20.06 -3.02
N ARG A 207 -13.88 -19.32 -3.07
CA ARG A 207 -14.32 -18.40 -2.03
C ARG A 207 -14.51 -19.12 -0.70
N GLN A 208 -15.21 -20.26 -0.70
CA GLN A 208 -15.43 -21.02 0.53
C GLN A 208 -14.11 -21.53 1.10
N GLN A 209 -13.25 -22.13 0.27
CA GLN A 209 -11.93 -22.60 0.68
C GLN A 209 -11.05 -21.48 1.26
N LEU A 210 -11.14 -20.26 0.71
CA LEU A 210 -10.44 -19.10 1.23
C LEU A 210 -10.96 -18.70 2.61
N ILE A 211 -12.28 -18.67 2.80
CA ILE A 211 -12.90 -18.35 4.10
C ILE A 211 -12.49 -19.40 5.14
N ASP A 212 -12.59 -20.68 4.79
CA ASP A 212 -12.22 -21.79 5.67
C ASP A 212 -10.75 -21.67 6.10
N TRP A 213 -9.86 -21.39 5.13
CA TRP A 213 -8.43 -21.24 5.41
C TRP A 213 -8.12 -20.01 6.30
N ILE A 214 -8.74 -18.86 6.06
CA ILE A 214 -8.59 -17.67 6.92
C ILE A 214 -9.10 -17.97 8.34
N ALA A 215 -10.25 -18.65 8.45
CA ALA A 215 -10.84 -19.02 9.73
C ALA A 215 -9.90 -19.93 10.54
N GLU A 216 -9.42 -21.01 9.93
CA GLU A 216 -8.53 -21.98 10.57
C GLU A 216 -7.17 -21.38 10.96
N GLU A 217 -6.55 -20.60 10.08
CA GLU A 217 -5.18 -20.14 10.28
C GLU A 217 -5.08 -18.84 11.10
N ALA A 218 -6.06 -17.93 11.00
CA ALA A 218 -5.98 -16.60 11.60
C ALA A 218 -7.01 -16.30 12.69
N LEU A 219 -8.15 -17.00 12.74
CA LEU A 219 -9.31 -16.60 13.53
C LEU A 219 -9.90 -17.75 14.38
N GLY A 220 -9.11 -18.78 14.69
CA GLY A 220 -9.52 -19.83 15.62
C GLY A 220 -10.76 -20.63 15.17
N GLY A 221 -10.93 -20.80 13.86
CA GLY A 221 -12.06 -21.50 13.24
C GLY A 221 -13.30 -20.64 12.98
N ASP A 222 -13.31 -19.35 13.36
CA ASP A 222 -14.49 -18.50 13.17
C ASP A 222 -14.73 -18.14 11.69
N LEU A 223 -15.63 -18.88 11.06
CA LEU A 223 -16.05 -18.64 9.67
C LEU A 223 -16.73 -17.28 9.47
N ASN A 224 -17.44 -16.74 10.46
CA ASN A 224 -18.13 -15.47 10.31
C ASN A 224 -17.14 -14.32 10.34
N ALA A 225 -16.21 -14.33 11.30
CA ALA A 225 -15.14 -13.35 11.37
C ALA A 225 -14.24 -13.42 10.12
N ALA A 226 -13.99 -14.63 9.58
CA ALA A 226 -13.25 -14.82 8.34
C ALA A 226 -13.97 -14.27 7.12
N GLU A 227 -15.28 -14.50 7.00
CA GLU A 227 -16.08 -13.95 5.90
C GLU A 227 -16.10 -12.42 5.94
N TRP A 228 -16.30 -11.82 7.13
CA TRP A 228 -16.19 -10.37 7.29
C TRP A 228 -14.81 -9.82 6.94
N THR A 229 -13.75 -10.47 7.43
CA THR A 229 -12.36 -10.12 7.11
C THR A 229 -12.13 -10.14 5.59
N LEU A 230 -12.62 -11.17 4.90
CA LEU A 230 -12.56 -11.24 3.44
C LEU A 230 -13.26 -10.04 2.80
N LEU A 231 -14.50 -9.72 3.21
CA LEU A 231 -15.23 -8.56 2.65
C LEU A 231 -14.47 -7.24 2.82
N LEU A 232 -13.82 -7.03 3.97
CA LEU A 232 -12.97 -5.86 4.21
C LEU A 232 -11.74 -5.86 3.28
N CYS A 233 -11.10 -7.01 3.07
CA CYS A 233 -9.98 -7.14 2.13
C CYS A 233 -10.35 -6.79 0.68
N LEU A 234 -11.63 -6.90 0.31
CA LEU A 234 -12.15 -6.53 -1.02
C LEU A 234 -12.53 -5.05 -1.12
N SER A 235 -12.65 -4.36 0.02
CA SER A 235 -13.14 -3.00 0.05
C SER A 235 -12.14 -2.00 -0.53
N LYS A 236 -12.69 -0.90 -1.06
CA LYS A 236 -11.95 0.24 -1.62
C LYS A 236 -12.85 1.47 -1.61
N VAL A 237 -12.26 2.65 -1.72
CA VAL A 237 -13.03 3.88 -1.93
C VAL A 237 -13.64 3.86 -3.34
N GLN A 238 -14.98 3.86 -3.42
CA GLN A 238 -15.68 3.79 -4.72
C GLN A 238 -15.96 5.18 -5.29
N LYS A 239 -16.47 6.08 -4.46
CA LYS A 239 -16.80 7.47 -4.81
C LYS A 239 -16.55 8.35 -3.58
N ARG A 240 -16.10 9.58 -3.81
CA ARG A 240 -15.95 10.59 -2.75
C ARG A 240 -17.10 11.60 -2.73
N THR A 241 -17.79 11.77 -3.86
CA THR A 241 -18.89 12.73 -4.00
C THR A 241 -20.06 12.11 -4.82
N PRO A 242 -21.21 11.81 -4.19
CA PRO A 242 -21.40 11.64 -2.74
C PRO A 242 -20.50 10.51 -2.19
N PRO A 243 -20.17 10.53 -0.88
CA PRO A 243 -19.21 9.60 -0.31
C PRO A 243 -19.77 8.17 -0.28
N LEU A 244 -19.07 7.27 -0.95
CA LEU A 244 -19.23 5.83 -0.89
C LEU A 244 -17.87 5.23 -0.58
N LEU A 245 -17.54 5.33 0.70
CA LEU A 245 -16.26 4.91 1.27
C LEU A 245 -16.33 3.45 1.71
N GLN A 246 -15.17 2.85 1.88
CA GLN A 246 -15.06 1.51 2.46
C GLN A 246 -15.39 1.53 3.96
N PRO A 247 -15.99 0.46 4.50
CA PRO A 247 -16.24 0.36 5.92
C PRO A 247 -14.95 0.05 6.70
N SER A 248 -14.93 0.47 7.96
CA SER A 248 -13.95 0.06 8.97
C SER A 248 -14.54 -1.03 9.87
N MET A 249 -13.70 -1.92 10.39
CA MET A 249 -14.14 -3.03 11.23
C MET A 249 -13.34 -3.15 12.53
N THR A 250 -14.02 -3.43 13.64
CA THR A 250 -13.43 -3.92 14.88
C THR A 250 -13.71 -5.41 15.04
N LEU A 251 -12.67 -6.22 15.20
CA LEU A 251 -12.71 -7.58 15.71
C LEU A 251 -12.58 -7.53 17.24
N SER A 252 -13.71 -7.69 17.94
CA SER A 252 -13.76 -7.70 19.40
C SER A 252 -13.47 -9.08 19.98
N HIS A 253 -13.13 -9.13 21.27
CA HIS A 253 -12.75 -10.37 21.96
C HIS A 253 -11.56 -11.09 21.33
N PHE A 254 -10.66 -10.34 20.69
CA PHE A 254 -9.45 -10.89 20.11
C PHE A 254 -8.44 -11.19 21.25
N PRO A 255 -8.01 -12.46 21.42
CA PRO A 255 -7.12 -12.87 22.51
C PRO A 255 -5.84 -12.04 22.60
N LEU A 256 -5.35 -11.82 23.83
CA LEU A 256 -4.04 -11.23 24.07
C LEU A 256 -2.91 -12.17 23.60
N PRO A 257 -1.73 -11.63 23.23
CA PRO A 257 -0.56 -12.46 23.00
C PRO A 257 -0.24 -13.27 24.27
N PRO A 258 0.18 -14.54 24.15
CA PRO A 258 0.60 -15.31 25.30
C PRO A 258 1.72 -14.56 26.03
N SER A 259 1.60 -14.45 27.36
CA SER A 259 2.68 -13.88 28.17
C SER A 259 3.94 -14.69 27.93
N ALA A 260 5.07 -14.00 27.71
CA ALA A 260 6.35 -14.66 27.55
C ALA A 260 6.65 -15.45 28.83
N SER A 261 6.38 -16.75 28.84
CA SER A 261 6.87 -17.64 29.89
C SER A 261 8.40 -17.61 29.81
N GLU A 262 9.05 -17.34 30.94
CA GLU A 262 10.51 -17.34 31.07
C GLU A 262 11.10 -18.61 30.42
N GLY A 263 11.69 -18.47 29.23
CA GLY A 263 12.38 -19.57 28.53
C GLY A 263 11.99 -19.84 27.07
N SER A 264 10.92 -19.24 26.51
CA SER A 264 10.61 -19.41 25.07
C SER A 264 11.15 -18.25 24.21
N PRO A 265 11.85 -18.52 23.09
CA PRO A 265 12.39 -17.46 22.25
C PRO A 265 11.26 -16.71 21.51
N SER A 266 11.22 -15.39 21.68
CA SER A 266 10.55 -14.36 20.87
C SER A 266 9.26 -14.80 20.14
N THR A 267 8.14 -14.88 20.85
CA THR A 267 6.81 -14.88 20.21
C THR A 267 6.59 -13.53 19.52
N SER A 268 6.25 -13.55 18.23
CA SER A 268 5.88 -12.35 17.47
C SER A 268 4.75 -11.62 18.20
N SER A 269 4.93 -10.33 18.51
CA SER A 269 3.88 -9.51 19.13
C SER A 269 2.69 -9.26 18.20
N ALA A 270 2.89 -9.36 16.89
CA ALA A 270 1.83 -9.21 15.91
C ALA A 270 1.01 -10.50 15.76
N PRO A 271 -0.33 -10.42 15.68
CA PRO A 271 -1.19 -11.57 15.41
C PRO A 271 -0.83 -12.27 14.10
N ILE A 272 -1.02 -13.59 14.04
CA ILE A 272 -0.78 -14.41 12.84
C ILE A 272 -1.62 -13.95 11.65
N MET A 273 -2.77 -13.30 11.92
CA MET A 273 -3.60 -12.63 10.92
C MET A 273 -2.80 -11.68 10.03
N GLN A 274 -1.82 -10.94 10.58
CA GLN A 274 -0.93 -10.08 9.80
C GLN A 274 -0.21 -10.87 8.71
N LYS A 275 0.30 -12.05 9.04
CA LYS A 275 1.04 -12.91 8.11
C LYS A 275 0.11 -13.53 7.08
N VAL A 276 -1.05 -14.04 7.50
CA VAL A 276 -2.07 -14.59 6.59
C VAL A 276 -2.51 -13.53 5.58
N LEU A 277 -2.81 -12.31 6.03
CA LEU A 277 -3.15 -11.20 5.16
C LEU A 277 -1.98 -10.83 4.22
N SER A 278 -0.73 -10.80 4.68
CA SER A 278 0.42 -10.53 3.80
C SER A 278 0.66 -11.62 2.74
N ILE A 279 0.22 -12.86 2.98
CA ILE A 279 0.29 -13.93 1.97
C ILE A 279 -0.75 -13.69 0.86
N LEU A 280 -1.90 -13.08 1.19
CA LEU A 280 -3.03 -12.89 0.28
C LEU A 280 -3.02 -11.54 -0.44
N LEU A 281 -2.67 -10.47 0.27
CA LEU A 281 -2.83 -9.09 -0.18
C LEU A 281 -1.49 -8.47 -0.58
N PRO A 282 -1.51 -7.50 -1.52
CA PRO A 282 -0.28 -6.83 -1.95
C PRO A 282 0.26 -5.83 -0.92
N LEU A 283 -0.62 -5.14 -0.20
CA LEU A 283 -0.29 -4.06 0.74
C LEU A 283 -0.95 -4.31 2.09
N VAL A 284 -0.16 -4.70 3.09
CA VAL A 284 -0.60 -4.97 4.46
C VAL A 284 0.38 -4.36 5.46
N ARG A 285 -0.13 -3.51 6.35
CA ARG A 285 0.64 -2.92 7.44
C ARG A 285 -0.03 -3.23 8.78
N THR A 286 0.77 -3.42 9.82
CA THR A 286 0.27 -3.50 11.19
C THR A 286 0.71 -2.28 11.98
N LEU A 287 -0.21 -1.72 12.75
CA LEU A 287 0.01 -0.62 13.67
C LEU A 287 -0.29 -1.11 15.09
N PRO A 288 0.76 -1.55 15.83
CA PRO A 288 0.59 -2.05 17.18
C PRO A 288 0.47 -0.90 18.17
N LEU A 289 -0.76 -0.54 18.54
CA LEU A 289 -1.01 0.57 19.42
C LEU A 289 -0.49 0.27 20.83
N SER A 290 0.26 1.23 21.34
CA SER A 290 0.68 1.34 22.73
C SER A 290 0.70 2.82 23.08
N ILE A 291 0.67 3.13 24.38
CA ILE A 291 0.75 4.54 24.84
C ILE A 291 2.07 5.17 24.40
N ASP A 292 3.17 4.41 24.38
CA ASP A 292 4.47 4.89 23.93
C ASP A 292 4.46 5.25 22.43
N LEU A 293 3.96 4.33 21.59
CA LEU A 293 3.85 4.56 20.14
C LEU A 293 2.93 5.75 19.83
N LEU A 294 1.77 5.84 20.50
CA LEU A 294 0.84 6.95 20.33
C LEU A 294 1.48 8.29 20.71
N ASN A 295 2.28 8.34 21.77
CA ASN A 295 2.85 9.60 22.24
C ASN A 295 4.14 10.01 21.49
N ARG A 296 4.90 9.06 20.92
CA ARG A 296 6.20 9.33 20.28
C ARG A 296 6.15 9.46 18.76
N VAL A 297 5.45 8.57 18.07
CA VAL A 297 5.54 8.44 16.60
C VAL A 297 4.45 9.29 15.95
N ALA A 298 4.79 10.15 15.00
CA ALA A 298 3.80 10.89 14.24
C ALA A 298 2.99 9.96 13.31
N PHE A 299 1.66 10.06 13.34
CA PHE A 299 0.80 9.30 12.42
C PHE A 299 0.57 10.05 11.12
N GLU A 300 0.52 11.37 11.19
CA GLU A 300 0.45 12.29 10.06
C GLU A 300 1.85 12.71 9.63
N PRO A 301 2.12 12.91 8.33
CA PRO A 301 3.35 13.55 7.89
C PRO A 301 3.47 14.97 8.46
N GLU A 302 4.65 15.34 8.93
CA GLU A 302 4.94 16.66 9.49
C GLU A 302 6.17 17.27 8.83
N SER A 303 6.08 18.55 8.46
CA SER A 303 7.22 19.32 7.98
C SER A 303 7.98 19.92 9.15
N VAL A 304 9.26 19.57 9.25
CA VAL A 304 10.20 20.02 10.29
C VAL A 304 11.46 20.49 9.59
N ASN A 305 11.84 21.75 9.80
CA ASN A 305 13.01 22.37 9.13
C ASN A 305 12.98 22.21 7.60
N GLU A 306 11.82 22.45 6.98
CA GLU A 306 11.60 22.32 5.54
C GLU A 306 11.60 20.88 5.00
N ASP A 307 12.04 19.90 5.78
CA ASP A 307 11.93 18.48 5.45
C ASP A 307 10.58 17.88 5.84
N ILE A 308 9.99 17.05 4.98
CA ILE A 308 8.78 16.30 5.32
C ILE A 308 9.16 14.96 5.95
N HIS A 309 8.85 14.81 7.24
CA HIS A 309 8.95 13.55 7.95
C HIS A 309 7.72 12.68 7.69
N SER A 310 7.95 11.39 7.40
CA SER A 310 6.88 10.44 7.13
C SER A 310 6.02 10.16 8.36
N GLY A 311 4.70 10.13 8.16
CA GLY A 311 3.74 9.68 9.18
C GLY A 311 3.45 8.17 9.07
N ALA A 312 3.12 7.52 10.18
CA ALA A 312 2.76 6.10 10.19
C ALA A 312 1.55 5.72 9.30
N LEU A 313 0.67 6.69 9.01
CA LEU A 313 -0.50 6.51 8.13
C LEU A 313 -0.23 6.93 6.67
N GLN A 314 0.99 7.38 6.34
CA GLN A 314 1.41 7.68 4.98
C GLN A 314 1.63 6.39 4.19
N LEU A 315 0.52 5.75 3.82
CA LEU A 315 0.50 4.45 3.16
C LEU A 315 -0.01 4.60 1.73
N PRO A 316 0.43 3.73 0.80
CA PRO A 316 -0.10 3.73 -0.55
C PRO A 316 -1.60 3.41 -0.59
N GLN A 317 -2.27 3.91 -1.62
CA GLN A 317 -3.69 3.64 -1.84
C GLN A 317 -3.97 2.12 -1.99
N GLY A 318 -5.02 1.66 -1.32
CA GLY A 318 -5.41 0.26 -1.27
C GLY A 318 -4.67 -0.55 -0.19
N SER A 319 -4.03 0.09 0.76
CA SER A 319 -3.39 -0.58 1.90
C SER A 319 -4.42 -1.12 2.90
N VAL A 320 -4.20 -2.32 3.41
CA VAL A 320 -4.94 -2.86 4.56
C VAL A 320 -4.13 -2.64 5.83
N LEU A 321 -4.68 -1.88 6.76
CA LEU A 321 -4.09 -1.54 8.04
C LEU A 321 -4.72 -2.36 9.17
N LEU A 322 -3.94 -3.27 9.74
CA LEU A 322 -4.29 -4.01 10.95
C LEU A 322 -3.86 -3.21 12.18
N VAL A 323 -4.81 -2.69 12.94
CA VAL A 323 -4.57 -1.91 14.16
C VAL A 323 -4.77 -2.82 15.36
N THR A 324 -3.76 -3.01 16.20
CA THR A 324 -3.88 -3.89 17.38
C THR A 324 -3.86 -3.08 18.67
N GLU A 325 -4.90 -3.16 19.49
CA GLU A 325 -5.00 -2.43 20.76
C GLU A 325 -4.38 -3.18 21.96
N HIS A 326 -3.84 -4.37 21.75
CA HIS A 326 -3.31 -5.22 22.84
C HIS A 326 -2.14 -4.62 23.62
N GLY A 327 -1.42 -3.65 23.05
CA GLY A 327 -0.32 -2.95 23.72
C GLY A 327 -0.77 -1.71 24.51
N VAL A 328 -2.06 -1.40 24.50
CA VAL A 328 -2.62 -0.22 25.18
C VAL A 328 -2.86 -0.57 26.64
N GLN A 329 -2.02 -0.03 27.52
CA GLN A 329 -2.13 -0.15 28.97
C GLN A 329 -2.61 1.17 29.58
N GLU A 330 -2.95 1.16 30.87
CA GLU A 330 -3.28 2.38 31.60
C GLU A 330 -2.10 3.38 31.53
N GLY A 331 -2.39 4.59 31.07
CA GLY A 331 -1.38 5.61 30.85
C GLY A 331 -1.98 6.91 30.34
N LYS A 332 -1.16 7.96 30.29
CA LYS A 332 -1.60 9.29 29.84
C LYS A 332 -1.22 9.51 28.37
N LEU A 333 -2.21 9.85 27.55
CA LEU A 333 -1.98 10.39 26.21
C LEU A 333 -1.55 11.86 26.32
N VAL A 334 -0.44 12.19 25.69
CA VAL A 334 -0.04 13.59 25.48
C VAL A 334 -0.74 14.15 24.25
N GLU A 335 -0.55 15.44 23.96
CA GLU A 335 -1.18 16.10 22.81
C GLU A 335 -0.95 15.35 21.49
N ARG A 336 0.29 14.92 21.21
CA ARG A 336 0.61 14.09 20.03
C ARG A 336 -0.18 12.77 20.02
N GLY A 337 -0.33 12.10 21.15
CA GLY A 337 -1.16 10.90 21.28
C GLY A 337 -2.63 11.14 20.93
N ILE A 338 -3.19 12.26 21.40
CA ILE A 338 -4.56 12.67 21.07
C ILE A 338 -4.69 12.98 19.57
N MET A 339 -3.71 13.69 18.99
CA MET A 339 -3.67 13.98 17.56
C MET A 339 -3.58 12.72 16.71
N ASN A 340 -2.76 11.75 17.11
CA ASN A 340 -2.62 10.47 16.42
C ASN A 340 -3.90 9.63 16.44
N VAL A 341 -4.60 9.58 17.57
CA VAL A 341 -5.92 8.92 17.66
C VAL A 341 -6.93 9.60 16.74
N ARG A 342 -6.96 10.94 16.72
CA ARG A 342 -7.84 11.70 15.81
C ARG A 342 -7.50 11.44 14.35
N ALA A 343 -6.23 11.47 13.97
CA ALA A 343 -5.79 11.23 12.60
C ALA A 343 -6.22 9.85 12.10
N LEU A 344 -6.09 8.80 12.92
CA LEU A 344 -6.54 7.45 12.53
C LEU A 344 -8.07 7.37 12.45
N GLN A 345 -8.80 8.00 13.38
CA GLN A 345 -10.26 8.09 13.31
C GLN A 345 -10.74 8.84 12.05
N ASP A 346 -10.06 9.92 11.67
CA ASP A 346 -10.37 10.70 10.47
C ASP A 346 -10.06 9.92 9.18
N VAL A 347 -8.99 9.13 9.15
CA VAL A 347 -8.71 8.20 8.04
C VAL A 347 -9.82 7.16 7.91
N MET A 348 -10.28 6.57 9.02
CA MET A 348 -11.37 5.57 9.00
C MET A 348 -12.66 6.15 8.43
N VAL A 349 -13.03 7.38 8.80
CA VAL A 349 -14.32 7.99 8.44
C VAL A 349 -14.28 8.73 7.11
N SER A 350 -13.26 9.57 6.91
CA SER A 350 -13.20 10.48 5.77
C SER A 350 -12.35 9.97 4.62
N GLN A 351 -11.47 8.98 4.86
CA GLN A 351 -10.48 8.50 3.89
C GLN A 351 -9.62 9.66 3.35
N HIS A 352 -9.22 10.57 4.24
CA HIS A 352 -8.22 11.60 3.98
C HIS A 352 -7.16 11.59 5.08
N LEU A 353 -5.93 11.96 4.73
CA LEU A 353 -4.82 12.11 5.64
C LEU A 353 -4.33 13.56 5.59
N ALA A 354 -4.17 14.18 6.75
CA ALA A 354 -3.62 15.52 6.81
C ALA A 354 -2.09 15.51 6.88
N TYR A 355 -1.49 16.56 6.35
CA TYR A 355 -0.06 16.84 6.36
C TYR A 355 0.10 18.15 7.11
N SER A 356 0.89 18.12 8.17
CA SER A 356 1.08 19.25 9.09
C SER A 356 2.31 20.05 8.71
N PHE A 357 2.13 21.34 8.40
CA PHE A 357 3.21 22.29 8.19
C PHE A 357 3.20 23.33 9.32
N PRO A 358 4.30 24.05 9.59
CA PRO A 358 4.39 24.99 10.71
C PRO A 358 3.23 26.02 10.78
N PHE A 359 2.72 26.44 9.62
CA PHE A 359 1.67 27.47 9.52
C PHE A 359 0.43 27.04 8.74
N SER A 360 0.38 25.81 8.24
CA SER A 360 -0.73 25.34 7.40
C SER A 360 -0.95 23.84 7.53
N ARG A 361 -2.13 23.38 7.13
CA ARG A 361 -2.49 21.96 7.12
C ARG A 361 -3.19 21.64 5.81
N PHE A 362 -2.65 20.69 5.08
CA PHE A 362 -3.22 20.22 3.83
C PHE A 362 -3.74 18.81 3.99
N THR A 363 -4.84 18.49 3.31
CA THR A 363 -5.51 17.21 3.44
C THR A 363 -5.53 16.51 2.10
N PHE A 364 -4.98 15.30 2.05
CA PHE A 364 -4.86 14.51 0.83
C PHE A 364 -5.77 13.27 0.90
N PRO A 365 -6.37 12.87 -0.23
CA PRO A 365 -7.19 11.66 -0.27
C PRO A 365 -6.32 10.41 -0.06
N THR A 366 -6.79 9.47 0.76
CA THR A 366 -6.15 8.16 0.97
C THR A 366 -7.16 7.03 0.78
N ASP A 367 -6.69 5.81 0.58
CA ASP A 367 -7.51 4.60 0.51
C ASP A 367 -6.87 3.55 1.42
N ILE A 368 -7.28 3.54 2.70
CA ILE A 368 -6.76 2.63 3.72
C ILE A 368 -7.93 1.91 4.39
N THR A 369 -7.98 0.59 4.21
CA THR A 369 -8.93 -0.27 4.90
C THR A 369 -8.43 -0.55 6.31
N CYS A 370 -9.21 -0.25 7.35
CA CYS A 370 -8.79 -0.46 8.73
C CYS A 370 -9.52 -1.66 9.37
N ILE A 371 -8.74 -2.59 9.95
CA ILE A 371 -9.22 -3.68 10.80
C ILE A 371 -8.60 -3.49 12.18
N VAL A 372 -9.42 -3.22 13.19
CA VAL A 372 -8.99 -3.04 14.58
C VAL A 372 -9.20 -4.34 15.34
N THR A 373 -8.19 -4.85 16.04
CA THR A 373 -8.32 -5.99 16.96
C THR A 373 -8.21 -5.52 18.39
N THR A 374 -9.15 -5.94 19.23
CA THR A 374 -9.24 -5.53 20.63
C THR A 374 -9.73 -6.68 21.51
N GLU A 375 -9.29 -6.72 22.76
CA GLU A 375 -9.77 -7.68 23.76
C GLU A 375 -11.21 -7.34 24.21
N GLY A 376 -11.52 -6.04 24.28
CA GLY A 376 -12.82 -5.56 24.72
C GLY A 376 -13.95 -5.88 23.75
N SER A 377 -15.18 -5.60 24.17
CA SER A 377 -16.36 -5.70 23.30
C SER A 377 -16.39 -4.62 22.21
N LYS A 378 -15.65 -3.53 22.41
CA LYS A 378 -15.48 -2.39 21.50
C LYS A 378 -14.03 -1.91 21.55
N SER A 379 -13.61 -1.22 20.49
CA SER A 379 -12.31 -0.55 20.45
C SER A 379 -12.23 0.52 21.54
N ALA A 380 -11.05 0.64 22.15
CA ALA A 380 -10.78 1.60 23.21
C ALA A 380 -10.78 3.05 22.70
N PHE A 381 -10.33 3.26 21.47
CA PHE A 381 -10.12 4.61 20.92
C PHE A 381 -11.01 4.94 19.73
N PHE A 382 -11.46 3.95 18.96
CA PHE A 382 -12.04 4.17 17.64
C PHE A 382 -13.50 3.74 17.54
N LYS A 383 -14.28 4.56 16.85
CA LYS A 383 -15.60 4.21 16.37
C LYS A 383 -15.46 3.65 14.96
N THR A 384 -15.71 2.35 14.81
CA THR A 384 -15.77 1.67 13.51
C THR A 384 -17.21 1.46 13.05
N ASP A 385 -17.39 1.26 11.73
CA ASP A 385 -18.72 1.03 11.13
C ASP A 385 -19.29 -0.35 11.49
N ILE A 386 -18.40 -1.32 11.64
CA ILE A 386 -18.75 -2.72 11.88
C ILE A 386 -17.97 -3.21 13.10
N THR A 387 -18.65 -3.91 14.01
CA THR A 387 -18.01 -4.70 15.07
C THR A 387 -18.41 -6.15 14.87
N VAL A 388 -17.44 -7.06 14.95
CA VAL A 388 -17.63 -8.51 14.82
C VAL A 388 -16.94 -9.18 16.02
N PRO A 389 -17.66 -9.89 16.88
CA PRO A 389 -17.06 -10.60 18.01
C PRO A 389 -16.41 -11.89 17.51
N LEU A 390 -15.15 -12.09 17.87
CA LEU A 390 -14.43 -13.31 17.55
C LEU A 390 -14.93 -14.46 18.44
N THR A 391 -15.40 -15.54 17.81
CA THR A 391 -15.85 -16.75 18.51
C THR A 391 -14.94 -17.91 18.14
N ILE A 392 -14.09 -18.33 19.07
CA ILE A 392 -13.21 -19.49 18.87
C ILE A 392 -14.07 -20.76 18.80
N THR A 393 -13.95 -21.51 17.71
CA THR A 393 -14.77 -22.72 17.44
C THR A 393 -13.93 -23.98 17.19
N THR A 394 -12.61 -23.89 17.20
CA THR A 394 -11.72 -25.04 17.00
C THR A 394 -12.02 -26.18 17.98
N THR A 395 -12.27 -27.36 17.43
CA THR A 395 -12.70 -28.59 18.13
C THR A 395 -11.55 -29.39 18.76
N THR A 396 -10.30 -28.98 18.52
CA THR A 396 -9.11 -29.56 19.15
C THR A 396 -8.97 -29.03 20.57
N ASN A 397 -8.64 -29.89 21.54
CA ASN A 397 -8.43 -29.52 22.96
C ASN A 397 -7.31 -28.47 23.18
N ASP A 398 -6.55 -28.13 22.15
CA ASP A 398 -5.55 -27.07 22.18
C ASP A 398 -6.21 -25.72 21.86
N THR A 399 -6.00 -24.72 22.73
CA THR A 399 -6.37 -23.34 22.46
C THR A 399 -5.68 -22.86 21.17
N PRO A 400 -6.42 -22.28 20.19
CA PRO A 400 -5.83 -21.88 18.94
C PRO A 400 -4.80 -20.77 19.19
N ASN A 401 -3.56 -21.04 18.83
CA ASN A 401 -2.48 -20.07 18.96
C ASN A 401 -2.54 -19.04 17.82
N LEU A 402 -3.22 -17.93 18.06
CA LEU A 402 -3.34 -16.81 17.12
C LEU A 402 -2.05 -15.96 17.00
N TYR A 403 -0.99 -16.34 17.70
CA TYR A 403 0.32 -15.69 17.67
C TYR A 403 1.44 -16.68 17.26
N LYS A 404 1.05 -17.80 16.63
CA LYS A 404 1.99 -18.80 16.12
C LYS A 404 2.96 -18.19 15.10
N PRO A 405 4.19 -18.71 14.97
CA PRO A 405 5.17 -18.19 14.01
C PRO A 405 4.78 -18.49 12.55
N LYS A 406 5.33 -17.74 11.59
CA LYS A 406 5.04 -17.86 10.13
C LYS A 406 5.20 -19.29 9.60
N HIS A 407 6.18 -20.05 10.10
CA HIS A 407 6.45 -21.42 9.65
C HIS A 407 5.40 -22.44 10.14
N ALA A 408 4.57 -22.09 11.13
CA ALA A 408 3.49 -22.94 11.63
C ALA A 408 2.17 -22.75 10.87
N ILE A 409 2.13 -21.87 9.86
CA ILE A 409 0.98 -21.69 8.98
C ILE A 409 0.89 -22.87 8.01
N ARG A 410 -0.28 -23.50 7.91
CA ARG A 410 -0.54 -24.52 6.89
C ARG A 410 -0.84 -23.82 5.58
N LEU A 411 0.18 -23.67 4.73
CA LEU A 411 0.02 -23.02 3.43
C LEU A 411 -0.80 -23.92 2.48
N PRO A 412 -1.78 -23.36 1.75
CA PRO A 412 -2.44 -24.04 0.64
C PRO A 412 -1.44 -24.31 -0.49
N SER A 413 -1.82 -25.15 -1.45
CA SER A 413 -1.00 -25.36 -2.65
C SER A 413 -0.82 -24.06 -3.45
N ASP A 414 0.27 -23.94 -4.21
CA ASP A 414 0.59 -22.73 -4.97
C ASP A 414 -0.53 -22.33 -5.95
N SER A 415 -1.20 -23.32 -6.56
CA SER A 415 -2.34 -23.09 -7.45
C SER A 415 -3.56 -22.54 -6.70
N GLN A 416 -3.84 -23.04 -5.50
CA GLN A 416 -4.92 -22.51 -4.65
C GLN A 416 -4.60 -21.10 -4.16
N LEU A 417 -3.37 -20.83 -3.73
CA LEU A 417 -2.94 -19.49 -3.32
C LEU A 417 -3.03 -18.49 -4.48
N ALA A 418 -2.65 -18.89 -5.69
CA ALA A 418 -2.83 -18.06 -6.88
C ALA A 418 -4.32 -17.79 -7.15
N ALA A 419 -5.19 -18.81 -7.01
CA ALA A 419 -6.63 -18.64 -7.15
C ALA A 419 -7.22 -17.69 -6.09
N PHE A 420 -6.77 -17.78 -4.83
CA PHE A 420 -7.18 -16.88 -3.75
C PHE A 420 -6.77 -15.44 -4.02
N ARG A 421 -5.53 -15.22 -4.46
CA ARG A 421 -5.03 -13.89 -4.84
C ARG A 421 -5.80 -13.32 -6.02
N ASN A 422 -6.02 -14.11 -7.07
CA ASN A 422 -6.81 -13.70 -8.24
C ASN A 422 -8.25 -13.35 -7.85
N LEU A 423 -8.85 -14.09 -6.93
CA LEU A 423 -10.19 -13.79 -6.42
C LEU A 423 -10.21 -12.40 -5.75
N ILE A 424 -9.28 -12.13 -4.84
CA ILE A 424 -9.22 -10.86 -4.12
C ILE A 424 -8.90 -9.70 -5.07
N LEU A 425 -7.84 -9.84 -5.88
CA LEU A 425 -7.38 -8.79 -6.80
C LEU A 425 -8.43 -8.46 -7.87
N GLY A 426 -9.05 -9.48 -8.47
CA GLY A 426 -10.11 -9.30 -9.46
C GLY A 426 -11.30 -8.54 -8.87
N ALA A 427 -11.76 -8.95 -7.69
CA ALA A 427 -12.84 -8.27 -6.98
C ALA A 427 -12.49 -6.81 -6.60
N ARG A 428 -11.24 -6.53 -6.21
CA ARG A 428 -10.80 -5.16 -5.89
C ARG A 428 -10.76 -4.24 -7.10
N THR A 429 -10.56 -4.75 -8.32
CA THR A 429 -10.59 -3.92 -9.54
C THR A 429 -12.00 -3.74 -10.10
N ALA A 430 -12.88 -4.71 -9.84
CA ALA A 430 -14.25 -4.74 -10.35
C ALA A 430 -15.15 -3.62 -9.82
N LYS A 431 -16.31 -3.49 -10.48
CA LYS A 431 -17.45 -2.65 -10.08
C LYS A 431 -18.70 -3.52 -10.15
N VAL A 432 -19.60 -3.34 -9.17
CA VAL A 432 -20.89 -4.03 -9.14
C VAL A 432 -21.96 -3.07 -9.60
N GLU A 433 -22.71 -3.47 -10.61
CA GLU A 433 -23.86 -2.73 -11.11
C GLU A 433 -25.11 -3.02 -10.27
N VAL A 434 -25.85 -1.97 -9.98
CA VAL A 434 -27.15 -2.05 -9.28
C VAL A 434 -28.20 -1.64 -10.29
N THR A 435 -28.96 -2.62 -10.78
CA THR A 435 -30.02 -2.42 -11.78
C THR A 435 -31.27 -1.80 -11.16
N ASP A 436 -32.15 -1.22 -11.98
CA ASP A 436 -33.38 -0.58 -11.50
C ASP A 436 -34.34 -1.57 -10.83
N THR A 437 -34.34 -2.83 -11.30
CA THR A 437 -35.16 -3.91 -10.74
C THR A 437 -34.77 -4.21 -9.30
N ILE A 438 -33.47 -4.39 -9.02
CA ILE A 438 -33.00 -4.64 -7.66
C ILE A 438 -33.13 -3.38 -6.79
N SER A 439 -32.94 -2.18 -7.35
CA SER A 439 -33.16 -0.93 -6.63
C SER A 439 -34.60 -0.81 -6.11
N THR A 440 -35.58 -1.17 -6.94
CA THR A 440 -37.01 -1.17 -6.54
C THR A 440 -37.28 -2.21 -5.47
N TYR A 441 -36.69 -3.41 -5.59
CA TYR A 441 -36.79 -4.45 -4.56
C TYR A 441 -36.22 -4.00 -3.22
N ILE A 442 -35.01 -3.42 -3.22
CA ILE A 442 -34.35 -2.90 -2.01
C ILE A 442 -35.18 -1.80 -1.34
N GLN A 443 -35.80 -0.91 -2.13
CA GLN A 443 -36.68 0.13 -1.59
C GLN A 443 -37.90 -0.47 -0.88
N GLN A 444 -38.56 -1.46 -1.50
CA GLN A 444 -39.72 -2.12 -0.90
C GLN A 444 -39.34 -2.88 0.37
N ASP A 445 -38.21 -3.60 0.34
CA ASP A 445 -37.67 -4.34 1.48
C ASP A 445 -37.32 -3.40 2.64
N PHE A 446 -36.64 -2.28 2.38
CA PHE A 446 -36.31 -1.28 3.40
C PHE A 446 -37.55 -0.65 4.04
N VAL A 447 -38.59 -0.36 3.25
CA VAL A 447 -39.88 0.13 3.78
C VAL A 447 -40.54 -0.91 4.66
N SER A 448 -40.53 -2.19 4.26
CA SER A 448 -41.07 -3.29 5.07
C SER A 448 -40.32 -3.45 6.39
N ASP A 449 -39.00 -3.39 6.35
CA ASP A 449 -38.14 -3.46 7.54
C ASP A 449 -38.44 -2.30 8.50
N ARG A 450 -38.61 -1.06 8.00
CA ARG A 450 -38.96 0.10 8.84
C ARG A 450 -40.37 0.06 9.42
N GLN A 451 -41.30 -0.62 8.73
CA GLN A 451 -42.63 -0.86 9.27
C GLN A 451 -42.60 -1.83 10.45
N ARG A 452 -41.70 -2.81 10.41
CA ARG A 452 -41.48 -3.78 11.49
C ARG A 452 -40.68 -3.18 12.65
N ASP A 453 -39.62 -2.44 12.32
CA ASP A 453 -38.72 -1.83 13.29
C ASP A 453 -38.42 -0.37 12.91
N LYS A 454 -38.95 0.56 13.72
CA LYS A 454 -38.79 2.00 13.50
C LYS A 454 -37.38 2.52 13.80
N SER A 455 -36.51 1.71 14.44
CA SER A 455 -35.14 2.11 14.76
C SER A 455 -34.20 2.11 13.55
N ILE A 456 -34.57 1.42 12.47
CA ILE A 456 -33.76 1.30 11.25
C ILE A 456 -33.62 2.67 10.58
N THR A 457 -32.37 3.12 10.42
CA THR A 457 -32.02 4.43 9.89
C THR A 457 -31.64 4.38 8.40
N SER A 458 -31.49 5.55 7.77
CA SER A 458 -30.90 5.64 6.42
C SER A 458 -29.43 5.22 6.39
N GLU A 459 -28.70 5.40 7.49
CA GLU A 459 -27.30 4.95 7.59
C GLU A 459 -27.22 3.42 7.56
N ASP A 460 -28.17 2.72 8.19
CA ASP A 460 -28.26 1.25 8.10
C ASP A 460 -28.47 0.77 6.67
N LEU A 461 -29.28 1.49 5.87
CA LEU A 461 -29.45 1.17 4.46
C LEU A 461 -28.15 1.35 3.67
N ILE A 462 -27.43 2.46 3.90
CA ILE A 462 -26.14 2.72 3.24
C ILE A 462 -25.13 1.63 3.60
N ARG A 463 -25.08 1.23 4.87
CA ARG A 463 -24.23 0.15 5.38
C ARG A 463 -24.59 -1.18 4.72
N ARG A 464 -25.87 -1.56 4.70
CA ARG A 464 -26.36 -2.79 4.03
C ARG A 464 -26.07 -2.79 2.53
N MET A 465 -26.25 -1.67 1.83
CA MET A 465 -25.88 -1.52 0.42
C MET A 465 -24.39 -1.73 0.19
N THR A 466 -23.55 -1.19 1.08
CA THR A 466 -22.10 -1.36 1.01
C THR A 466 -21.71 -2.82 1.22
N ILE A 467 -22.27 -3.49 2.23
CA ILE A 467 -22.04 -4.91 2.51
C ILE A 467 -22.52 -5.78 1.35
N ALA A 468 -23.70 -5.54 0.79
CA ALA A 468 -24.25 -6.31 -0.32
C ALA A 468 -23.39 -6.20 -1.58
N ARG A 469 -22.84 -5.01 -1.87
CA ARG A 469 -21.87 -4.83 -2.96
C ARG A 469 -20.58 -5.60 -2.70
N LEU A 470 -20.03 -5.54 -1.48
CA LEU A 470 -18.84 -6.31 -1.12
C LEU A 470 -19.10 -7.82 -1.20
N TYR A 471 -20.28 -8.27 -0.81
CA TYR A 471 -20.68 -9.67 -0.89
C TYR A 471 -20.79 -10.12 -2.36
N ALA A 472 -21.40 -9.30 -3.23
CA ALA A 472 -21.44 -9.54 -4.68
C ALA A 472 -20.03 -9.65 -5.27
N LEU A 473 -19.13 -8.72 -4.91
CA LEU A 473 -17.72 -8.76 -5.30
C LEU A 473 -17.03 -10.05 -4.84
N SER A 474 -17.29 -10.48 -3.59
CA SER A 474 -16.74 -11.74 -3.07
C SER A 474 -17.21 -12.98 -3.84
N CYS A 475 -18.40 -12.90 -4.44
CA CYS A 475 -18.96 -13.94 -5.30
C CYS A 475 -18.53 -13.80 -6.78
N HIS A 476 -17.72 -12.80 -7.12
CA HIS A 476 -17.38 -12.44 -8.51
C HIS A 476 -18.61 -12.18 -9.39
N SER A 477 -19.69 -11.66 -8.80
CA SER A 477 -20.90 -11.26 -9.53
C SER A 477 -20.78 -9.81 -9.98
N ALA A 478 -20.93 -9.54 -11.28
CA ALA A 478 -20.94 -8.18 -11.83
C ALA A 478 -22.21 -7.40 -11.44
N GLU A 479 -23.31 -8.09 -11.14
CA GLU A 479 -24.59 -7.49 -10.80
C GLU A 479 -25.02 -7.87 -9.37
N LEU A 480 -25.72 -6.94 -8.72
CA LEU A 480 -26.37 -7.19 -7.44
C LEU A 480 -27.72 -7.87 -7.66
N THR A 481 -27.87 -9.11 -7.20
CA THR A 481 -29.13 -9.87 -7.28
C THR A 481 -29.88 -9.87 -5.95
N ALA A 482 -31.18 -10.20 -5.96
CA ALA A 482 -32.00 -10.31 -4.76
C ALA A 482 -31.48 -11.39 -3.80
N ASP A 483 -31.00 -12.51 -4.32
CA ASP A 483 -30.38 -13.56 -3.51
C ASP A 483 -29.11 -13.07 -2.78
N ILE A 484 -28.25 -12.30 -3.47
CA ILE A 484 -27.06 -11.71 -2.84
C ILE A 484 -27.47 -10.69 -1.76
N TRP A 485 -28.51 -9.90 -2.00
CA TRP A 485 -29.05 -8.94 -1.03
C TRP A 485 -29.51 -9.65 0.25
N GLU A 486 -30.32 -10.71 0.13
CA GLU A 486 -30.81 -11.47 1.28
C GLU A 486 -29.67 -12.16 2.03
N ARG A 487 -28.69 -12.74 1.32
CA ARG A 487 -27.50 -13.34 1.96
C ARG A 487 -26.66 -12.31 2.72
N ALA A 488 -26.49 -11.11 2.16
CA ALA A 488 -25.80 -10.01 2.83
C ALA A 488 -26.55 -9.51 4.06
N LYS A 489 -27.90 -9.42 4.00
CA LYS A 489 -28.74 -9.12 5.17
C LYS A 489 -28.58 -10.18 6.26
N ALA A 490 -28.66 -11.46 5.90
CA ALA A 490 -28.50 -12.56 6.83
C ALA A 490 -27.13 -12.54 7.53
N LEU A 491 -26.06 -12.20 6.80
CA LEU A 491 -24.72 -12.02 7.38
C LEU A 491 -24.67 -10.87 8.41
N ASP A 492 -25.30 -9.73 8.12
CA ASP A 492 -25.35 -8.58 9.05
C ASP A 492 -26.20 -8.89 10.30
N GLU A 493 -27.32 -9.58 10.14
CA GLU A 493 -28.18 -9.96 11.27
C GLU A 493 -27.53 -11.03 12.16
N LYS A 494 -26.78 -11.97 11.57
CA LYS A 494 -25.98 -12.95 12.33
C LYS A 494 -24.94 -12.24 13.19
N ARG A 495 -24.23 -11.26 12.62
CA ARG A 495 -23.27 -10.43 13.36
C ARG A 495 -23.92 -9.70 14.53
N LYS A 496 -25.07 -9.05 14.34
CA LYS A 496 -25.81 -8.39 15.43
C LYS A 496 -26.23 -9.37 16.52
N THR A 497 -26.68 -10.56 16.14
CA THR A 497 -27.07 -11.61 17.08
C THR A 497 -25.88 -12.04 17.93
N SER A 498 -24.72 -12.28 17.30
CA SER A 498 -23.49 -12.63 18.03
C SER A 498 -23.03 -11.52 18.97
N LEU A 499 -23.14 -10.25 18.55
CA LEU A 499 -22.84 -9.10 19.42
C LEU A 499 -23.77 -8.96 20.63
N ALA A 500 -25.00 -9.48 20.54
CA ALA A 500 -25.95 -9.44 21.64
C ALA A 500 -25.76 -10.61 22.64
N GLN A 501 -25.00 -11.64 22.24
CA GLN A 501 -24.74 -12.83 23.05
C GLN A 501 -23.46 -12.73 23.90
N VAL A 502 -22.58 -11.79 23.58
CA VAL A 502 -21.31 -11.51 24.28
C VAL A 502 -21.41 -10.18 25.01
#